data_AF-Q8NQR3-F1
#
_entry.id   AF-Q8NQR3-F1
#
_cell.length_a   1.000
_cell.length_b   1.000
_cell.length_c   1.000
_cell.angle_alpha   90.00
_cell.angle_beta   90.00
_cell.angle_gamma   90.00
#
_symmetry.space_group_name_H-M   'P 1'
#
loop_
_entity.id
_entity.type
_entity.pdbx_description
1 polymer ?
#
loop_
_entity_poly.entity_id
_entity_poly.type
_entity_poly.pdbx_seq_one_letter_code
_entity_poly.pdbx_strand_id
1 'polypeptide(L)'
;MDRYLHRILARNRDSVRTCRWFSHFLLTTVFIGRFHQRSVEKRWAPVTHMALTSLLHQLADKKHSDLSREDIVPRAFTVPTSTDAHAIHQDLEKLRNSVLKEQNHLTTVLGTWSEFLTSNSDNSDILRSSAELGLQLEQVRDKALEVEQRIKASAQVDLTDLAHEIEICNQHHATLISAIQVRLQSHTAELRAG
;
A
#
# COMPACT_ATOMS: atom_id res chain seq x y z
N MET A 1 -13.63 52.81 -45.62
CA MET A 1 -12.67 51.76 -45.18
C MET A 1 -12.59 51.75 -43.65
N ASP A 2 -13.73 51.66 -42.94
CA ASP A 2 -13.77 52.01 -41.52
C ASP A 2 -14.82 51.22 -40.71
N ARG A 3 -15.03 49.94 -41.09
CA ARG A 3 -15.96 49.04 -40.38
C ARG A 3 -15.38 47.66 -40.04
N TYR A 4 -14.13 47.38 -40.42
CA TYR A 4 -13.48 46.09 -40.14
C TYR A 4 -12.56 46.12 -38.90
N LEU A 5 -12.00 47.28 -38.54
CA LEU A 5 -11.11 47.40 -37.37
C LEU A 5 -11.86 47.43 -36.03
N HIS A 6 -13.12 47.87 -36.00
CA HIS A 6 -13.88 48.00 -34.76
C HIS A 6 -14.41 46.67 -34.20
N ARG A 7 -14.40 45.59 -35.00
CA ARG A 7 -14.93 44.27 -34.61
C ARG A 7 -13.86 43.34 -34.01
N ILE A 8 -12.57 43.64 -34.21
CA ILE A 8 -11.46 42.84 -33.68
C ILE A 8 -11.07 43.26 -32.25
N LEU A 9 -11.23 44.54 -31.89
CA LEU A 9 -10.91 45.03 -30.55
C LEU A 9 -12.00 44.73 -29.48
N ALA A 10 -13.23 44.42 -29.89
CA ALA A 10 -14.29 44.05 -28.96
C ALA A 10 -14.20 42.57 -28.50
N ARG A 11 -13.72 41.67 -29.37
CA ARG A 11 -13.64 40.23 -29.06
C ARG A 11 -12.51 39.86 -28.09
N ASN A 12 -11.53 40.74 -27.92
CA ASN A 12 -10.36 40.48 -27.08
C ASN A 12 -10.55 40.91 -25.61
N ARG A 13 -11.57 41.73 -25.31
CA ARG A 13 -11.82 42.22 -23.94
C ARG A 13 -12.65 41.24 -23.08
N ASP A 14 -13.42 40.35 -23.72
CA ASP A 14 -14.24 39.35 -23.05
C ASP A 14 -13.49 38.03 -22.78
N SER A 15 -12.44 37.72 -23.55
CA SER A 15 -11.61 36.53 -23.34
C SER A 15 -10.66 36.69 -22.15
N VAL A 16 -10.16 37.90 -21.89
CA VAL A 16 -9.27 38.18 -20.73
C VAL A 16 -10.05 38.19 -19.41
N ARG A 17 -11.34 38.55 -19.43
CA ARG A 17 -12.19 38.53 -18.22
C ARG A 17 -12.60 37.11 -17.83
N THR A 18 -12.91 36.23 -18.78
CA THR A 18 -13.30 34.84 -18.50
C THR A 18 -12.13 33.98 -17.99
N CYS A 19 -10.89 34.19 -18.46
CA CYS A 19 -9.71 33.50 -17.91
C CYS A 19 -9.40 33.87 -16.45
N ARG A 20 -9.70 35.11 -16.03
CA ARG A 20 -9.43 35.59 -14.66
C ARG A 20 -10.43 35.02 -13.64
N TRP A 21 -11.68 34.80 -14.04
CA TRP A 21 -12.70 34.13 -13.23
C TRP A 21 -12.44 32.62 -13.08
N PHE A 22 -11.97 31.95 -14.13
CA PHE A 22 -11.64 30.52 -14.08
C PHE A 22 -10.44 30.22 -13.16
N SER A 23 -9.40 31.06 -13.19
CA SER A 23 -8.25 30.93 -12.29
C SER A 23 -8.60 31.19 -10.83
N HIS A 24 -9.44 32.19 -10.54
CA HIS A 24 -9.94 32.39 -9.17
C HIS A 24 -10.82 31.22 -8.73
N PHE A 25 -11.70 30.70 -9.58
CA PHE A 25 -12.57 29.57 -9.22
C PHE A 25 -11.76 28.28 -8.92
N LEU A 26 -10.76 27.94 -9.75
CA LEU A 26 -9.86 26.80 -9.51
C LEU A 26 -8.98 26.97 -8.27
N LEU A 27 -8.47 28.19 -8.00
CA LEU A 27 -7.75 28.44 -6.75
C LEU A 27 -8.68 28.31 -5.54
N THR A 28 -9.91 28.81 -5.64
CA THR A 28 -10.85 28.80 -4.52
C THR A 28 -11.34 27.37 -4.23
N THR A 29 -11.58 26.52 -5.24
CA THR A 29 -11.97 25.11 -5.03
C THR A 29 -10.83 24.26 -4.47
N VAL A 30 -9.59 24.46 -4.95
CA VAL A 30 -8.42 23.72 -4.42
C VAL A 30 -8.07 24.16 -2.99
N PHE A 31 -8.17 25.45 -2.67
CA PHE A 31 -7.90 25.94 -1.31
C PHE A 31 -9.03 25.65 -0.32
N ILE A 32 -10.30 25.83 -0.69
CA ILE A 32 -11.43 25.49 0.19
C ILE A 32 -11.49 23.99 0.43
N GLY A 33 -11.26 23.16 -0.60
CA GLY A 33 -11.15 21.71 -0.46
C GLY A 33 -10.09 21.32 0.57
N ARG A 34 -8.89 21.90 0.50
CA ARG A 34 -7.82 21.64 1.46
C ARG A 34 -8.10 22.14 2.87
N PHE A 35 -8.75 23.29 3.06
CA PHE A 35 -9.07 23.79 4.41
C PHE A 35 -10.20 23.00 5.07
N HIS A 36 -11.21 22.59 4.29
CA HIS A 36 -12.28 21.74 4.80
C HIS A 36 -11.75 20.34 5.13
N GLN A 37 -10.88 19.80 4.27
CA GLN A 37 -10.19 18.52 4.49
C GLN A 37 -9.31 18.55 5.75
N ARG A 38 -8.52 19.62 5.97
CA ARG A 38 -7.73 19.79 7.20
C ARG A 38 -8.57 19.92 8.47
N SER A 39 -9.70 20.62 8.40
CA SER A 39 -10.59 20.81 9.56
C SER A 39 -11.33 19.53 9.93
N VAL A 40 -11.70 18.74 8.91
CA VAL A 40 -12.29 17.40 9.09
C VAL A 40 -11.22 16.40 9.56
N GLU A 41 -10.01 16.42 8.99
CA GLU A 41 -8.87 15.60 9.44
C GLU A 41 -8.54 15.83 10.91
N LYS A 42 -8.46 17.09 11.37
CA LYS A 42 -8.21 17.39 12.79
C LYS A 42 -9.28 16.79 13.71
N ARG A 43 -10.55 16.80 13.28
CA ARG A 43 -11.67 16.21 14.05
C ARG A 43 -11.60 14.69 14.11
N TRP A 44 -11.11 14.04 13.05
CA TRP A 44 -10.97 12.58 12.97
C TRP A 44 -9.57 12.09 13.30
N ALA A 45 -8.64 12.97 13.71
CA ALA A 45 -7.25 12.61 13.94
C ALA A 45 -7.04 11.50 14.99
N PRO A 46 -7.81 11.41 16.10
CA PRO A 46 -7.73 10.27 17.00
C PRO A 46 -8.16 8.95 16.33
N VAL A 47 -9.18 9.01 15.46
CA VAL A 47 -9.69 7.83 14.73
C VAL A 47 -8.67 7.38 13.68
N THR A 48 -8.06 8.31 12.95
CA THR A 48 -6.98 8.02 11.99
C THR A 48 -5.78 7.38 12.70
N HIS A 49 -5.36 7.94 13.84
CA HIS A 49 -4.26 7.38 14.62
C HIS A 49 -4.58 5.96 15.12
N MET A 50 -5.79 5.75 15.67
CA MET A 50 -6.25 4.43 16.12
C MET A 50 -6.30 3.41 14.97
N ALA A 51 -6.82 3.81 13.81
CA ALA A 51 -6.92 2.97 12.62
C ALA A 51 -5.54 2.54 12.12
N LEU A 52 -4.61 3.49 11.94
CA LEU A 52 -3.24 3.20 11.50
C LEU A 52 -2.49 2.31 12.50
N THR A 53 -2.64 2.57 13.79
CA THR A 53 -2.03 1.73 14.85
C THR A 53 -2.63 0.32 14.84
N SER A 54 -3.94 0.20 14.64
CA SER A 54 -4.63 -1.10 14.57
C SER A 54 -4.24 -1.89 13.32
N LEU A 55 -4.09 -1.21 12.17
CA LEU A 55 -3.57 -1.78 10.93
C LEU A 55 -2.16 -2.32 11.12
N LEU A 56 -1.28 -1.50 11.69
CA LEU A 56 0.10 -1.86 11.99
C LEU A 56 0.16 -3.09 12.92
N HIS A 57 -0.65 -3.11 13.97
CA HIS A 57 -0.73 -4.24 14.90
C HIS A 57 -1.23 -5.53 14.25
N GLN A 58 -2.18 -5.42 13.33
CA GLN A 58 -2.73 -6.60 12.63
C GLN A 58 -1.72 -7.17 11.65
N LEU A 59 -0.96 -6.33 10.95
CA LEU A 59 0.00 -6.75 9.92
C LEU A 59 1.38 -7.13 10.48
N ALA A 60 1.76 -6.60 11.64
CA ALA A 60 3.00 -6.96 12.32
C ALA A 60 3.03 -8.44 12.71
N ASP A 61 4.23 -9.01 12.81
CA ASP A 61 4.40 -10.34 13.39
C ASP A 61 4.22 -10.28 14.90
N LYS A 62 3.02 -10.64 15.35
CA LYS A 62 2.65 -10.71 16.77
C LYS A 62 3.58 -11.57 17.64
N LYS A 63 4.34 -12.51 17.05
CA LYS A 63 5.25 -13.37 17.82
C LYS A 63 6.63 -12.75 18.05
N HIS A 64 7.08 -11.90 17.13
CA HIS A 64 8.45 -11.35 17.14
C HIS A 64 8.48 -9.83 17.34
N SER A 65 7.33 -9.16 17.32
CA SER A 65 7.25 -7.71 17.53
C SER A 65 6.99 -7.36 19.00
N ASP A 66 7.83 -6.52 19.60
CA ASP A 66 7.53 -5.83 20.86
C ASP A 66 6.96 -4.44 20.55
N LEU A 67 5.63 -4.42 20.43
CA LEU A 67 4.85 -3.23 20.10
C LEU A 67 4.91 -2.17 21.21
N SER A 68 5.27 -2.55 22.44
CA SER A 68 5.45 -1.61 23.55
C SER A 68 6.77 -0.84 23.44
N ARG A 69 7.70 -1.33 22.61
CA ARG A 69 9.03 -0.75 22.37
C ARG A 69 9.22 -0.25 20.94
N GLU A 70 8.15 -0.21 20.14
CA GLU A 70 8.20 0.14 18.70
C GLU A 70 9.06 -0.81 17.84
N ASP A 71 9.40 -2.00 18.35
CA ASP A 71 10.14 -3.01 17.59
C ASP A 71 9.15 -3.85 16.78
N ILE A 72 8.87 -3.41 15.55
CA ILE A 72 7.86 -4.00 14.68
C ILE A 72 8.55 -4.82 13.61
N VAL A 73 8.44 -6.14 13.73
CA VAL A 73 9.02 -7.09 12.80
C VAL A 73 7.95 -7.51 11.79
N PRO A 74 8.19 -7.34 10.48
CA PRO A 74 7.29 -7.86 9.45
C PRO A 74 7.28 -9.39 9.50
N ARG A 75 6.15 -9.99 9.12
CA ARG A 75 6.09 -11.45 8.91
C ARG A 75 7.03 -11.82 7.78
N ALA A 76 7.79 -12.90 7.96
CA ALA A 76 8.73 -13.39 6.97
C ALA A 76 8.51 -14.88 6.72
N PHE A 77 8.57 -15.28 5.45
CA PHE A 77 8.61 -16.67 5.03
C PHE A 77 10.03 -17.18 5.00
N THR A 78 10.21 -18.44 5.38
CA THR A 78 11.50 -19.13 5.36
C THR A 78 11.71 -19.87 4.04
N VAL A 79 12.90 -19.72 3.47
CA VAL A 79 13.30 -20.50 2.28
C VAL A 79 13.53 -21.96 2.66
N PRO A 80 12.95 -22.94 1.95
CA PRO A 80 13.26 -24.35 2.15
C PRO A 80 14.74 -24.61 1.87
N THR A 81 15.44 -25.25 2.81
CA THR A 81 16.89 -25.55 2.69
C THR A 81 17.18 -27.05 2.64
N SER A 82 16.15 -27.88 2.72
CA SER A 82 16.31 -29.34 2.68
C SER A 82 16.80 -29.79 1.30
N THR A 83 17.62 -30.84 1.29
CA THR A 83 18.12 -31.50 0.08
C THR A 83 17.35 -32.77 -0.27
N ASP A 84 16.48 -33.24 0.63
CA ASP A 84 15.64 -34.43 0.40
C ASP A 84 14.32 -34.06 -0.27
N ALA A 85 13.97 -34.75 -1.36
CA ALA A 85 12.77 -34.45 -2.15
C ALA A 85 11.47 -34.58 -1.34
N HIS A 86 11.39 -35.55 -0.42
CA HIS A 86 10.21 -35.72 0.42
C HIS A 86 10.08 -34.60 1.45
N ALA A 87 11.18 -34.23 2.11
CA ALA A 87 11.21 -33.09 3.02
C ALA A 87 10.91 -31.75 2.31
N ILE A 88 11.46 -31.52 1.11
CA ILE A 88 11.16 -30.32 0.31
C ILE A 88 9.67 -30.26 -0.03
N HIS A 89 9.06 -31.39 -0.39
CA HIS A 89 7.63 -31.42 -0.68
C HIS A 89 6.78 -30.98 0.54
N GLN A 90 7.11 -31.48 1.74
CA GLN A 90 6.44 -31.06 2.97
C GLN A 90 6.67 -29.56 3.28
N ASP A 91 7.87 -29.05 3.03
CA ASP A 91 8.19 -27.64 3.25
C ASP A 91 7.47 -26.72 2.27
N LEU A 92 7.32 -27.13 1.00
CA LEU A 92 6.52 -26.42 0.00
C LEU A 92 5.03 -26.40 0.37
N GLU A 93 4.49 -27.51 0.90
CA GLU A 93 3.11 -27.56 1.38
C GLU A 93 2.91 -26.61 2.57
N LYS A 94 3.83 -26.61 3.54
CA LYS A 94 3.80 -25.67 4.67
C LYS A 94 3.91 -24.22 4.21
N LEU A 95 4.78 -23.92 3.24
CA LEU A 95 4.94 -22.60 2.66
C LEU A 95 3.63 -22.13 2.02
N ARG A 96 3.03 -22.95 1.14
CA ARG A 96 1.75 -22.65 0.49
C ARG A 96 0.63 -22.39 1.50
N ASN A 97 0.53 -23.24 2.52
CA ASN A 97 -0.47 -23.06 3.58
C ASN A 97 -0.26 -21.76 4.37
N SER A 98 1.01 -21.37 4.59
CA SER A 98 1.35 -20.11 5.27
C SER A 98 1.05 -18.90 4.39
N VAL A 99 1.38 -18.95 3.10
CA VAL A 99 1.05 -17.91 2.11
C VAL A 99 -0.46 -17.72 2.00
N LEU A 100 -1.24 -18.80 1.92
CA LEU A 100 -2.71 -18.72 1.88
C LEU A 100 -3.30 -18.09 3.15
N LYS A 101 -2.76 -18.44 4.33
CA LYS A 101 -3.15 -17.81 5.58
C LYS A 101 -2.86 -16.31 5.55
N GLU A 102 -1.71 -15.92 5.04
CA GLU A 102 -1.32 -14.51 4.95
C GLU A 102 -2.18 -13.73 3.94
N GLN A 103 -2.49 -14.31 2.77
CA GLN A 103 -3.40 -13.72 1.79
C GLN A 103 -4.80 -13.47 2.39
N ASN A 104 -5.34 -14.47 3.09
CA ASN A 104 -6.64 -14.34 3.76
C ASN A 104 -6.60 -13.30 4.87
N HIS A 105 -5.51 -13.25 5.63
CA HIS A 105 -5.28 -12.25 6.66
C HIS A 105 -5.22 -10.84 6.07
N LEU A 106 -4.39 -10.62 5.04
CA LEU A 106 -4.28 -9.35 4.33
C LEU A 106 -5.64 -8.92 3.75
N THR A 107 -6.37 -9.82 3.11
CA THR A 107 -7.71 -9.56 2.56
C THR A 107 -8.69 -9.14 3.65
N THR A 108 -8.67 -9.81 4.81
CA THR A 108 -9.54 -9.50 5.95
C THR A 108 -9.23 -8.12 6.52
N VAL A 109 -7.94 -7.82 6.71
CA VAL A 109 -7.47 -6.53 7.21
C VAL A 109 -7.85 -5.42 6.22
N LEU A 110 -7.55 -5.58 4.93
CA LEU A 110 -7.89 -4.60 3.91
C LEU A 110 -9.40 -4.41 3.76
N GLY A 111 -10.19 -5.49 3.85
CA GLY A 111 -11.66 -5.39 3.85
C GLY A 111 -12.16 -4.53 5.01
N THR A 112 -11.65 -4.79 6.21
CA THR A 112 -12.01 -4.06 7.44
C THR A 112 -11.69 -2.56 7.36
N TRP A 113 -10.58 -2.20 6.72
CA TRP A 113 -10.07 -0.83 6.69
C TRP A 113 -10.20 -0.15 5.32
N SER A 114 -10.86 -0.78 4.35
CA SER A 114 -10.95 -0.28 2.97
C SER A 114 -11.55 1.12 2.87
N GLU A 115 -12.67 1.36 3.56
CA GLU A 115 -13.32 2.69 3.61
C GLU A 115 -12.40 3.75 4.21
N PHE A 116 -11.69 3.42 5.30
CA PHE A 116 -10.71 4.32 5.91
C PHE A 116 -9.54 4.62 4.96
N LEU A 117 -8.95 3.59 4.37
CA LEU A 117 -7.80 3.72 3.48
C LEU A 117 -8.14 4.48 2.20
N THR A 118 -9.38 4.38 1.70
CA THR A 118 -9.83 5.09 0.50
C THR A 118 -10.36 6.49 0.78
N SER A 119 -10.68 6.81 2.04
CA SER A 119 -11.22 8.13 2.43
C SER A 119 -10.21 9.28 2.33
N ASN A 120 -8.91 8.99 2.31
CA ASN A 120 -7.85 9.99 2.27
C ASN A 120 -6.76 9.60 1.27
N SER A 121 -6.37 10.55 0.40
CA SER A 121 -5.28 10.38 -0.57
C SER A 121 -3.94 10.02 0.09
N ASP A 122 -3.74 10.44 1.33
CA ASP A 122 -2.49 10.23 2.06
C ASP A 122 -2.28 8.78 2.48
N ASN A 123 -3.31 7.92 2.34
CA ASN A 123 -3.22 6.48 2.57
C ASN A 123 -2.97 5.68 1.28
N SER A 124 -2.83 6.35 0.13
CA SER A 124 -2.66 5.68 -1.17
C SER A 124 -1.41 4.82 -1.27
N ASP A 125 -0.33 5.19 -0.58
CA ASP A 125 0.90 4.40 -0.54
C ASP A 125 0.72 3.09 0.24
N ILE A 126 -0.11 3.09 1.28
CA ILE A 126 -0.48 1.88 2.02
C ILE A 126 -1.29 0.95 1.12
N LEU A 127 -2.27 1.48 0.37
CA LEU A 127 -3.06 0.69 -0.58
C LEU A 127 -2.20 0.10 -1.70
N ARG A 128 -1.28 0.89 -2.28
CA ARG A 128 -0.34 0.41 -3.30
C ARG A 128 0.54 -0.70 -2.76
N SER A 129 1.19 -0.49 -1.62
CA SER A 129 2.08 -1.48 -0.99
C SER A 129 1.34 -2.76 -0.63
N SER A 130 0.07 -2.65 -0.23
CA SER A 130 -0.79 -3.81 0.07
C SER A 130 -1.14 -4.61 -1.18
N ALA A 131 -1.43 -3.94 -2.30
CA ALA A 131 -1.71 -4.60 -3.57
C ALA A 131 -0.47 -5.31 -4.13
N GLU A 132 0.69 -4.67 -4.05
CA GLU A 132 1.98 -5.27 -4.44
C GLU A 132 2.29 -6.51 -3.61
N LEU A 133 2.09 -6.45 -2.28
CA LEU A 133 2.24 -7.62 -1.42
C LEU A 133 1.27 -8.75 -1.79
N GLY A 134 0.01 -8.42 -2.07
CA GLY A 134 -0.99 -9.41 -2.49
C GLY A 134 -0.57 -10.16 -3.75
N LEU A 135 -0.09 -9.43 -4.77
CA LEU A 135 0.44 -10.02 -6.01
C LEU A 135 1.66 -10.90 -5.74
N GLN A 136 2.57 -10.44 -4.89
CA GLN A 136 3.79 -11.20 -4.60
C GLN A 136 3.49 -12.51 -3.85
N LEU A 137 2.51 -12.52 -2.94
CA LEU A 137 2.05 -13.74 -2.28
C LEU A 137 1.51 -14.76 -3.31
N GLU A 138 0.79 -14.31 -4.33
CA GLU A 138 0.32 -15.19 -5.41
C GLU A 138 1.49 -15.76 -6.21
N GLN A 139 2.49 -14.94 -6.53
CA GLN A 139 3.68 -15.39 -7.25
C GLN A 139 4.47 -16.45 -6.47
N VAL A 140 4.66 -16.28 -5.16
CA VAL A 140 5.31 -17.29 -4.30
C VAL A 140 4.52 -18.60 -4.30
N ARG A 141 3.19 -18.55 -4.21
CA ARG A 141 2.33 -19.74 -4.27
C ARG A 141 2.50 -20.48 -5.59
N ASP A 142 2.44 -19.75 -6.70
CA ASP A 142 2.50 -20.33 -8.04
C ASP A 142 3.89 -20.92 -8.31
N LYS A 143 4.95 -20.24 -7.87
CA LYS A 143 6.34 -20.76 -7.94
C LYS A 143 6.56 -21.98 -7.07
N ALA A 144 5.97 -22.04 -5.88
CA ALA A 144 6.03 -23.24 -5.04
C ALA A 144 5.36 -24.45 -5.74
N LEU A 145 4.25 -24.24 -6.46
CA LEU A 145 3.59 -25.29 -7.25
C LEU A 145 4.43 -25.71 -8.46
N GLU A 146 5.05 -24.76 -9.17
CA GLU A 146 5.97 -25.07 -10.27
C GLU A 146 7.14 -25.94 -9.81
N VAL A 147 7.77 -25.60 -8.67
CA VAL A 147 8.84 -26.40 -8.06
C VAL A 147 8.32 -27.80 -7.73
N GLU A 148 7.15 -27.91 -7.12
CA GLU A 148 6.55 -29.20 -6.77
C GLU A 148 6.33 -30.10 -8.00
N GLN A 149 5.90 -29.51 -9.12
CA GLN A 149 5.75 -30.21 -10.41
C GLN A 149 7.11 -30.64 -10.98
N ARG A 150 8.14 -29.77 -10.90
CA ARG A 150 9.49 -30.12 -11.35
C ARG A 150 10.09 -31.28 -10.58
N ILE A 151 9.90 -31.32 -9.25
CA ILE A 151 10.36 -32.43 -8.39
C ILE A 151 9.70 -33.76 -8.78
N LYS A 152 8.41 -33.72 -9.18
CA LYS A 152 7.70 -34.93 -9.65
C LYS A 152 8.21 -35.41 -11.03
N ALA A 153 8.66 -34.49 -11.88
CA ALA A 153 9.10 -34.78 -13.24
C ALA A 153 10.61 -35.08 -13.36
N SER A 154 11.42 -34.56 -12.45
CA SER A 154 12.89 -34.66 -12.46
C SER A 154 13.42 -34.79 -11.02
N ALA A 155 14.46 -35.60 -10.84
CA ALA A 155 15.12 -35.78 -9.54
C ALA A 155 15.98 -34.56 -9.11
N GLN A 156 16.18 -33.58 -10.00
CA GLN A 156 16.95 -32.37 -9.71
C GLN A 156 16.03 -31.31 -9.08
N VAL A 157 16.41 -30.82 -7.90
CA VAL A 157 15.68 -29.76 -7.20
C VAL A 157 16.45 -28.45 -7.31
N ASP A 158 15.84 -27.47 -7.98
CA ASP A 158 16.32 -26.09 -8.03
C ASP A 158 15.29 -25.16 -7.36
N LEU A 159 15.73 -24.53 -6.27
CA LEU A 159 14.95 -23.63 -5.43
C LEU A 159 15.37 -22.17 -5.58
N THR A 160 16.32 -21.86 -6.45
CA THR A 160 16.92 -20.51 -6.57
C THR A 160 15.85 -19.46 -6.88
N ASP A 161 15.00 -19.75 -7.87
CA ASP A 161 13.88 -18.87 -8.24
C ASP A 161 12.89 -18.70 -7.08
N LEU A 162 12.53 -19.79 -6.41
CA LEU A 162 11.58 -19.74 -5.29
C LEU A 162 12.16 -18.94 -4.11
N ALA A 163 13.45 -19.10 -3.82
CA ALA A 163 14.14 -18.37 -2.78
C ALA A 163 14.12 -16.85 -3.07
N HIS A 164 14.36 -16.48 -4.32
CA HIS A 164 14.31 -15.08 -4.76
C HIS A 164 12.91 -14.49 -4.60
N GLU A 165 11.87 -15.22 -5.00
CA GLU A 165 10.48 -14.76 -4.89
C GLU A 165 10.01 -14.62 -3.43
N ILE A 166 10.47 -15.51 -2.55
CA ILE A 166 10.26 -15.42 -1.09
C ILE A 166 10.95 -14.16 -0.53
N GLU A 167 12.17 -13.86 -0.95
CA GLU A 167 12.90 -12.66 -0.53
C GLU A 167 12.17 -11.38 -0.95
N ILE A 168 11.72 -11.31 -2.21
CA ILE A 168 10.92 -10.19 -2.72
C ILE A 168 9.62 -10.05 -1.90
N CYS A 169 8.94 -11.17 -1.59
CA CYS A 169 7.73 -11.16 -0.75
C CYS A 169 8.00 -10.60 0.65
N ASN A 170 9.09 -11.01 1.27
CA ASN A 170 9.49 -10.52 2.60
C ASN A 170 9.82 -9.01 2.54
N GLN A 171 10.42 -8.56 1.44
CA GLN A 171 10.68 -7.13 1.22
C GLN A 171 9.38 -6.33 1.07
N HIS A 172 8.37 -6.84 0.34
CA HIS A 172 7.07 -6.19 0.23
C HIS A 172 6.32 -6.14 1.57
N HIS A 173 6.45 -7.17 2.42
CA HIS A 173 5.96 -7.11 3.79
C HIS A 173 6.60 -5.96 4.57
N ALA A 174 7.93 -5.83 4.50
CA ALA A 174 8.65 -4.75 5.15
C ALA A 174 8.24 -3.36 4.62
N THR A 175 8.09 -3.23 3.31
CA THR A 175 7.65 -1.99 2.65
C THR A 175 6.25 -1.56 3.12
N LEU A 176 5.30 -2.49 3.22
CA LEU A 176 3.95 -2.20 3.74
C LEU A 176 3.98 -1.70 5.18
N ILE A 177 4.74 -2.37 6.06
CA ILE A 177 4.89 -1.95 7.45
C ILE A 177 5.52 -0.56 7.53
N SER A 178 6.58 -0.32 6.74
CA SER A 178 7.24 0.98 6.67
C SER A 178 6.31 2.10 6.19
N ALA A 179 5.49 1.85 5.16
CA ALA A 179 4.52 2.83 4.66
C ALA A 179 3.50 3.24 5.76
N ILE A 180 3.03 2.27 6.55
CA ILE A 180 2.11 2.54 7.67
C ILE A 180 2.82 3.35 8.77
N GLN A 181 4.06 3.00 9.12
CA GLN A 181 4.85 3.73 10.12
C GLN A 181 5.12 5.18 9.69
N VAL A 182 5.53 5.40 8.45
CA VAL A 182 5.78 6.74 7.89
C VAL A 182 4.51 7.59 7.95
N ARG A 183 3.35 7.02 7.59
CA ARG A 183 2.08 7.74 7.68
C ARG A 183 1.71 8.07 9.13
N LEU A 184 1.91 7.14 10.06
CA LEU A 184 1.64 7.36 11.48
C LEU A 184 2.53 8.46 12.08
N GLN A 185 3.81 8.48 11.72
CA GLN A 185 4.77 9.53 12.13
C GLN A 185 4.38 10.89 11.56
N SER A 186 4.04 10.94 10.27
CA SER A 186 3.61 12.18 9.60
C SER A 186 2.33 12.73 10.23
N HIS A 187 1.34 11.88 10.47
CA HIS A 187 0.08 12.24 11.14
C HIS A 187 0.32 12.78 12.56
N THR A 188 1.23 12.15 13.31
CA THR A 188 1.59 12.62 14.66
C THR A 188 2.33 13.96 14.62
N ALA A 189 3.18 14.19 13.61
CA ALA A 189 3.85 15.48 13.43
C ALA A 189 2.86 16.59 13.06
N GLU A 190 1.90 16.31 12.19
CA GLU A 190 0.81 17.23 11.83
C GLU A 190 -0.05 17.62 13.04
N LEU A 191 -0.32 16.65 13.93
CA LEU A 191 -1.04 16.90 15.19
C LEU A 191 -0.27 17.80 16.16
N ARG A 192 1.07 17.71 16.21
CA ARG A 192 1.91 18.55 17.09
C ARG A 192 2.11 19.96 16.55
N ALA A 193 2.10 20.13 15.23
CA ALA A 193 2.34 21.40 14.56
C ALA A 193 1.07 22.26 14.39
N GLY A 194 -0.12 21.66 14.57
CA GLY A 194 -1.42 22.28 14.34
C GLY A 194 -2.13 22.73 15.60
#